data_AF-A0A2D0ADZ0-F1
#
_entry.id   AF-A0A2D0ADZ0-F1
#
_cell.length_a   1.000
_cell.length_b   1.000
_cell.length_c   1.000
_cell.angle_alpha   90.00
_cell.angle_beta   90.00
_cell.angle_gamma   90.00
#
_symmetry.space_group_name_H-M   'P 1'
#
loop_
_entity.id
_entity.type
_entity.pdbx_description
1 polymer ?
#
loop_
_entity_poly.entity_id
_entity_poly.type
_entity_poly.pdbx_seq_one_letter_code
_entity_poly.pdbx_strand_id
1 'polypeptide(L)'
;MKGNLPLALSLLVALGAPTVFAEEAATGSSALKDSAKAAVSSAISAGKNLLGGVSDGVTEGRESAQGSDGSIVVSSLAQMDGQVSVQLLKVEPGEDGNLVATLGFKNATGKPLRLINLRQTGALLAIDQEGYSSAPLPGAINPDDVTIPANTGVRQKFVFDGPTAAVQSIRLWGRDFTVKP
;
A
#
# COMPACT_ATOMS: atom_id res chain seq x y z
N MET A 1 -33.62 42.71 13.74
CA MET A 1 -32.96 42.12 12.56
C MET A 1 -32.81 40.62 12.81
N LYS A 2 -33.67 39.81 12.19
CA LYS A 2 -33.58 38.34 12.17
C LYS A 2 -33.79 37.95 10.71
N GLY A 3 -32.76 37.37 10.10
CA GLY A 3 -32.73 36.99 8.69
C GLY A 3 -33.31 35.59 8.48
N ASN A 4 -34.13 35.48 7.44
CA ASN A 4 -34.67 34.26 6.86
C ASN A 4 -33.56 33.39 6.25
N LEU A 5 -33.67 32.05 6.33
CA LEU A 5 -34.08 31.20 5.20
C LEU A 5 -34.17 29.71 5.65
N PRO A 6 -35.20 28.97 5.25
CA PRO A 6 -35.37 27.55 5.55
C PRO A 6 -34.80 26.66 4.43
N LEU A 7 -34.28 25.48 4.75
CA LEU A 7 -34.27 24.37 3.80
C LEU A 7 -34.46 23.04 4.53
N ALA A 8 -35.59 22.43 4.25
CA ALA A 8 -36.06 21.18 4.78
C ALA A 8 -35.31 19.99 4.17
N LEU A 9 -35.00 18.99 4.99
CA LEU A 9 -34.99 17.60 4.56
C LEU A 9 -35.43 16.71 5.73
N SER A 10 -36.74 16.71 5.97
CA SER A 10 -37.39 15.83 6.94
C SER A 10 -37.45 14.42 6.36
N LEU A 11 -36.51 13.55 6.71
CA LEU A 11 -36.62 12.12 6.42
C LEU A 11 -37.47 11.47 7.53
N LEU A 12 -38.79 11.49 7.34
CA LEU A 12 -39.76 10.86 8.21
C LEU A 12 -39.80 9.35 7.91
N VAL A 13 -39.10 8.54 8.71
CA VAL A 13 -39.27 7.08 8.70
C VAL A 13 -40.47 6.75 9.59
N ALA A 14 -41.63 6.52 8.97
CA ALA A 14 -42.82 6.02 9.66
C ALA A 14 -42.62 4.54 10.02
N LEU A 15 -42.37 4.28 11.31
CA LEU A 15 -42.44 2.94 11.90
C LEU A 15 -43.92 2.58 12.14
N GLY A 16 -44.57 2.02 11.12
CA GLY A 16 -45.85 1.34 11.24
C GLY A 16 -45.64 -0.16 11.38
N ALA A 17 -45.90 -0.73 12.55
CA ALA A 17 -45.99 -2.17 12.75
C ALA A 17 -47.45 -2.62 12.68
N PRO A 18 -47.76 -3.75 12.02
CA PRO A 18 -48.91 -4.56 12.36
C PRO A 18 -48.47 -5.91 12.94
N THR A 19 -48.99 -6.19 14.13
CA THR A 19 -49.03 -7.51 14.75
C THR A 19 -50.08 -8.40 14.06
N VAL A 20 -49.72 -9.59 13.58
CA VAL A 20 -50.63 -10.73 13.34
C VAL A 20 -49.92 -12.03 13.70
N PHE A 21 -50.68 -12.92 14.35
CA PHE A 21 -50.30 -14.19 14.97
C PHE A 21 -49.88 -15.28 13.98
N ALA A 22 -49.10 -16.23 14.51
CA ALA A 22 -48.43 -17.35 13.86
C ALA A 22 -49.36 -18.44 13.32
N GLU A 23 -49.02 -19.01 12.15
CA GLU A 23 -48.80 -20.45 11.95
C GLU A 23 -48.03 -20.68 10.62
N GLU A 24 -47.27 -21.78 10.57
CA GLU A 24 -46.47 -22.32 9.45
C GLU A 24 -44.96 -21.98 9.37
N ALA A 25 -44.18 -23.03 9.66
CA ALA A 25 -42.80 -23.34 9.29
C ALA A 25 -41.64 -22.48 9.83
N ALA A 26 -40.91 -23.09 10.76
CA ALA A 26 -39.50 -22.87 11.02
C ALA A 26 -38.64 -23.09 9.75
N THR A 27 -38.57 -22.10 8.87
CA THR A 27 -37.61 -22.03 7.73
C THR A 27 -37.12 -20.60 7.42
N GLY A 28 -37.64 -19.57 8.10
CA GLY A 28 -37.33 -18.15 7.80
C GLY A 28 -36.12 -17.53 8.51
N SER A 29 -35.49 -18.22 9.47
CA SER A 29 -34.33 -17.66 10.20
C SER A 29 -33.05 -17.67 9.35
N SER A 30 -32.86 -18.68 8.50
CA SER A 30 -31.69 -18.79 7.61
C SER A 30 -31.76 -17.79 6.47
N ALA A 31 -32.88 -17.69 5.75
CA ALA A 31 -33.01 -16.80 4.59
C ALA A 31 -32.85 -15.30 4.93
N LEU A 32 -33.38 -14.85 6.07
CA LEU A 32 -33.18 -13.48 6.56
C LEU A 32 -31.74 -13.23 7.05
N LYS A 33 -31.10 -14.23 7.66
CA LYS A 33 -29.68 -14.14 8.05
C LYS A 33 -28.75 -14.18 6.84
N ASP A 34 -29.07 -14.99 5.83
CA ASP A 34 -28.29 -15.16 4.60
C ASP A 34 -28.39 -13.91 3.72
N SER A 35 -29.57 -13.30 3.61
CA SER A 35 -29.76 -12.01 2.92
C SER A 35 -29.06 -10.86 3.65
N ALA A 36 -29.15 -10.77 4.98
CA ALA A 36 -28.39 -9.78 5.76
C ALA A 36 -26.87 -9.98 5.61
N LYS A 37 -26.39 -11.22 5.64
CA LYS A 37 -24.96 -11.57 5.41
C LYS A 37 -24.52 -11.24 3.99
N ALA A 38 -25.36 -11.48 3.00
CA ALA A 38 -25.09 -11.15 1.60
C ALA A 38 -25.03 -9.63 1.38
N ALA A 39 -25.91 -8.86 2.01
CA ALA A 39 -25.89 -7.40 1.94
C ALA A 39 -24.63 -6.82 2.60
N VAL A 40 -24.27 -7.30 3.80
CA VAL A 40 -23.03 -6.91 4.49
C VAL A 40 -21.79 -7.32 3.70
N SER A 41 -21.74 -8.53 3.16
CA SER A 41 -20.64 -9.00 2.32
C SER A 41 -20.50 -8.17 1.05
N SER A 42 -21.63 -7.83 0.41
CA SER A 42 -21.66 -6.96 -0.78
C SER A 42 -21.17 -5.56 -0.46
N ALA A 43 -21.55 -5.00 0.69
CA ALA A 43 -21.07 -3.70 1.14
C ALA A 43 -19.56 -3.71 1.44
N ILE A 44 -19.05 -4.76 2.10
CA ILE A 44 -17.60 -4.94 2.35
C ILE A 44 -16.85 -5.10 1.03
N SER A 45 -17.37 -5.89 0.10
CA SER A 45 -16.78 -6.10 -1.22
C SER A 45 -16.77 -4.82 -2.05
N ALA A 46 -17.89 -4.09 -2.10
CA ALA A 46 -17.96 -2.79 -2.75
C ALA A 46 -16.99 -1.79 -2.11
N GLY A 47 -16.88 -1.77 -0.78
CA GLY A 47 -15.89 -0.96 -0.07
C GLY A 47 -14.45 -1.34 -0.41
N LYS A 48 -14.11 -2.63 -0.43
CA LYS A 48 -12.78 -3.13 -0.81
C LYS A 48 -12.44 -2.79 -2.26
N ASN A 49 -13.39 -2.99 -3.18
CA ASN A 49 -13.20 -2.68 -4.60
C ASN A 49 -13.05 -1.18 -4.85
N LEU A 50 -13.81 -0.34 -4.12
CA LEU A 50 -13.68 1.11 -4.19
C LEU A 50 -12.32 1.58 -3.66
N LEU A 51 -11.89 1.09 -2.49
CA LEU A 51 -10.60 1.47 -1.89
C LEU A 51 -9.41 0.95 -2.71
N GLY A 52 -9.49 -0.29 -3.21
CA GLY A 52 -8.51 -0.85 -4.13
C GLY A 52 -8.42 -0.04 -5.43
N GLY A 53 -9.58 0.24 -6.06
CA GLY A 53 -9.66 1.01 -7.30
C GLY A 53 -9.10 2.45 -7.19
N VAL A 54 -9.16 3.07 -6.01
CA VAL A 54 -8.50 4.37 -5.78
C VAL A 54 -6.97 4.23 -5.76
N SER A 55 -6.42 3.24 -5.06
CA SER A 55 -4.97 3.00 -5.02
C SER A 55 -4.43 2.59 -6.40
N ASP A 56 -5.18 1.75 -7.11
CA ASP A 56 -4.84 1.28 -8.45
C ASP A 56 -4.88 2.45 -9.43
N GLY A 57 -5.95 3.26 -9.42
CA GLY A 57 -6.04 4.44 -10.28
C GLY A 57 -4.95 5.49 -10.03
N VAL A 58 -4.52 5.67 -8.78
CA VAL A 58 -3.35 6.52 -8.45
C VAL A 58 -2.06 5.93 -9.01
N THR A 59 -1.88 4.61 -8.90
CA THR A 59 -0.68 3.92 -9.40
C THR A 59 -0.62 3.99 -10.92
N GLU A 60 -1.71 3.66 -11.62
CA GLU A 60 -1.82 3.75 -13.08
C GLU A 60 -1.57 5.18 -13.58
N GLY A 61 -2.10 6.18 -12.89
CA GLY A 61 -1.86 7.59 -13.20
C GLY A 61 -0.37 7.96 -13.07
N ARG A 62 0.31 7.44 -12.03
CA ARG A 62 1.75 7.63 -11.84
C ARG A 62 2.57 6.88 -12.88
N GLU A 63 2.24 5.64 -13.20
CA GLU A 63 2.90 4.86 -14.25
C GLU A 63 2.84 5.59 -15.60
N SER A 64 1.66 6.11 -15.95
CA SER A 64 1.45 6.86 -17.18
C SER A 64 2.27 8.16 -17.22
N ALA A 65 2.27 8.94 -16.13
CA ALA A 65 3.01 10.20 -16.06
C ALA A 65 4.53 9.98 -16.07
N GLN A 66 5.01 9.02 -15.29
CA GLN A 66 6.43 8.75 -15.07
C GLN A 66 7.09 7.93 -16.18
N GLY A 67 6.30 7.29 -17.05
CA GLY A 67 6.78 6.58 -18.24
C GLY A 67 6.84 7.44 -19.51
N SER A 68 6.37 8.70 -19.46
CA SER A 68 6.29 9.58 -20.64
C SER A 68 7.66 9.93 -21.25
N ASP A 69 8.74 9.82 -20.47
CA ASP A 69 10.12 10.02 -20.91
C ASP A 69 10.75 8.77 -21.55
N GLY A 70 9.98 7.68 -21.71
CA GLY A 70 10.44 6.42 -22.27
C GLY A 70 11.09 5.47 -21.26
N SER A 71 11.12 5.83 -19.98
CA SER A 71 11.53 4.94 -18.89
C SER A 71 10.54 3.79 -18.74
N ILE A 72 11.06 2.60 -18.44
CA ILE A 72 10.23 1.49 -17.98
C ILE A 72 9.87 1.75 -16.52
N VAL A 73 8.58 1.86 -16.21
CA VAL A 73 8.12 2.11 -14.84
C VAL A 73 7.86 0.79 -14.13
N VAL A 74 8.31 0.68 -12.88
CA VAL A 74 8.15 -0.49 -12.02
C VAL A 74 7.55 -0.03 -10.69
N SER A 75 6.36 -0.51 -10.38
CA SER A 75 5.59 -0.20 -9.17
C SER A 75 5.36 -1.43 -8.28
N SER A 76 5.80 -2.61 -8.71
CA SER A 76 5.55 -3.89 -8.02
C SER A 76 6.69 -4.89 -8.16
N LEU A 77 6.70 -5.89 -7.28
CA LEU A 77 7.65 -7.01 -7.33
C LEU A 77 7.59 -7.78 -8.66
N ALA A 78 6.39 -7.98 -9.21
CA ALA A 78 6.19 -8.73 -10.45
C ALA A 78 6.82 -8.02 -11.66
N GLN A 79 6.69 -6.70 -11.73
CA GLN A 79 7.30 -5.89 -12.80
C GLN A 79 8.83 -5.79 -12.64
N MET A 80 9.36 -5.96 -11.42
CA MET A 80 10.79 -5.92 -11.16
C MET A 80 11.52 -7.17 -11.69
N ASP A 81 10.82 -8.30 -11.73
CA ASP A 81 11.40 -9.61 -12.04
C ASP A 81 12.02 -9.65 -13.45
N GLY A 82 13.25 -10.15 -13.55
CA GLY A 82 14.02 -10.18 -14.80
C GLY A 82 14.55 -8.82 -15.30
N GLN A 83 14.16 -7.68 -14.69
CA GLN A 83 14.56 -6.35 -15.15
C GLN A 83 15.54 -5.65 -14.20
N VAL A 84 15.30 -5.78 -12.89
CA VAL A 84 16.13 -5.17 -11.84
C VAL A 84 16.66 -6.23 -10.89
N SER A 85 17.97 -6.27 -10.71
CA SER A 85 18.59 -6.99 -9.59
C SER A 85 18.74 -6.05 -8.40
N VAL A 86 18.22 -6.48 -7.24
CA VAL A 86 18.28 -5.72 -5.99
C VAL A 86 19.20 -6.43 -5.00
N GLN A 87 20.00 -5.65 -4.27
CA GLN A 87 20.88 -6.15 -3.21
C GLN A 87 20.87 -5.20 -2.03
N LEU A 88 20.79 -5.75 -0.80
CA LEU A 88 21.11 -5.00 0.39
C LEU A 88 22.64 -4.95 0.54
N LEU A 89 23.20 -3.77 0.35
CA LEU A 89 24.66 -3.58 0.31
C LEU A 89 25.24 -3.26 1.69
N LYS A 90 24.50 -2.50 2.50
CA LYS A 90 24.97 -2.04 3.81
C LYS A 90 23.78 -1.68 4.68
N VAL A 91 23.91 -1.95 5.98
CA VAL A 91 23.04 -1.44 7.03
C VAL A 91 23.92 -0.78 8.08
N GLU A 92 23.59 0.45 8.47
CA GLU A 92 24.37 1.20 9.45
C GLU A 92 23.46 2.10 10.31
N PRO A 93 23.87 2.44 11.54
CA PRO A 93 23.21 3.48 12.31
C PRO A 93 23.26 4.84 11.59
N GLY A 94 22.15 5.57 11.62
CA GLY A 94 22.04 6.96 11.21
C GLY A 94 22.10 7.91 12.42
N GLU A 95 21.80 9.18 12.15
CA GLU A 95 21.61 10.19 13.19
C GLU A 95 20.36 9.88 14.03
N ASP A 96 20.35 10.33 15.29
CA ASP A 96 19.21 10.21 16.22
C ASP A 96 18.67 8.79 16.42
N GLY A 97 19.53 7.78 16.28
CA GLY A 97 19.16 6.37 16.45
C GLY A 97 18.44 5.76 15.26
N ASN A 98 18.34 6.47 14.14
CA ASN A 98 17.74 5.95 12.91
C ASN A 98 18.55 4.82 12.30
N LEU A 99 17.91 4.08 11.40
CA LEU A 99 18.58 3.07 10.58
C LEU A 99 18.79 3.58 9.17
N VAL A 100 20.00 3.40 8.62
CA VAL A 100 20.30 3.68 7.21
C VAL A 100 20.60 2.37 6.49
N ALA A 101 19.81 2.04 5.48
CA ALA A 101 20.06 0.92 4.59
C ALA A 101 20.45 1.41 3.20
N THR A 102 21.53 0.87 2.64
CA THR A 102 21.93 1.11 1.26
C THR A 102 21.51 -0.06 0.39
N LEU A 103 20.56 0.16 -0.52
CA LEU A 103 20.17 -0.79 -1.56
C LEU A 103 20.93 -0.49 -2.85
N GLY A 104 21.39 -1.55 -3.51
CA GLY A 104 21.90 -1.52 -4.87
C GLY A 104 20.83 -2.00 -5.83
N PHE A 105 20.54 -1.21 -6.86
CA PHE A 105 19.63 -1.57 -7.94
C PHE A 105 20.42 -1.65 -9.25
N LYS A 106 20.40 -2.79 -9.95
CA LYS A 106 21.04 -2.96 -11.26
C LYS A 106 19.99 -3.18 -12.34
N ASN A 107 20.03 -2.35 -13.37
CA ASN A 107 19.18 -2.43 -14.55
C ASN A 107 19.88 -3.27 -15.63
N ALA A 108 19.24 -4.39 -16.01
CA ALA A 108 19.73 -5.28 -17.07
C ALA A 108 19.20 -4.92 -18.46
N THR A 109 18.41 -3.86 -18.59
CA THR A 109 17.73 -3.45 -19.81
C THR A 109 18.45 -2.30 -20.52
N GLY A 110 18.16 -2.15 -21.81
CA GLY A 110 18.67 -1.03 -22.63
C GLY A 110 17.93 0.30 -22.44
N LYS A 111 16.98 0.40 -21.50
CA LYS A 111 16.21 1.63 -21.22
C LYS A 111 16.36 2.01 -19.75
N PRO A 112 16.21 3.28 -19.37
CA PRO A 112 16.08 3.65 -17.96
C PRO A 112 14.90 2.91 -17.31
N LEU A 113 15.10 2.46 -16.07
CA LEU A 113 14.04 1.93 -15.21
C LEU A 113 13.73 2.95 -14.14
N ARG A 114 12.45 3.12 -13.81
CA ARG A 114 12.01 3.98 -12.71
C ARG A 114 11.18 3.17 -11.74
N LEU A 115 11.76 2.87 -10.57
CA LEU A 115 11.02 2.30 -9.45
C LEU A 115 10.19 3.42 -8.83
N ILE A 116 8.88 3.25 -8.69
CA ILE A 116 7.98 4.27 -8.12
C ILE A 116 7.26 3.76 -6.87
N ASN A 117 6.57 4.64 -6.15
CA ASN A 117 5.76 4.28 -4.98
C ASN A 117 6.57 3.68 -3.82
N LEU A 118 7.87 3.99 -3.71
CA LEU A 118 8.74 3.41 -2.69
C LEU A 118 8.39 3.86 -1.26
N ARG A 119 7.62 4.96 -1.14
CA ARG A 119 7.07 5.44 0.14
C ARG A 119 5.61 5.02 0.38
N GLN A 120 4.98 4.30 -0.55
CA GLN A 120 3.66 3.72 -0.24
C GLN A 120 3.81 2.73 0.92
N THR A 121 2.77 2.67 1.76
CA THR A 121 2.73 1.78 2.91
C THR A 121 3.01 0.34 2.48
N GLY A 122 3.99 -0.29 3.13
CA GLY A 122 4.38 -1.68 2.85
C GLY A 122 5.25 -1.90 1.62
N ALA A 123 5.53 -0.86 0.82
CA ALA A 123 6.43 -0.97 -0.32
C ALA A 123 7.87 -1.24 0.11
N LEU A 124 8.33 -0.56 1.16
CA LEU A 124 9.66 -0.72 1.72
C LEU A 124 9.57 -0.83 3.24
N LEU A 125 10.21 -1.83 3.84
CA LEU A 125 10.22 -2.05 5.29
C LEU A 125 11.61 -2.52 5.73
N ALA A 126 12.06 -2.08 6.90
CA ALA A 126 13.15 -2.74 7.61
C ALA A 126 12.55 -3.78 8.55
N ILE A 127 13.01 -5.02 8.49
CA ILE A 127 12.54 -6.13 9.34
C ILE A 127 13.65 -6.48 10.32
N ASP A 128 13.35 -6.49 11.62
CA ASP A 128 14.31 -6.86 12.66
C ASP A 128 14.34 -8.37 12.93
N GLN A 129 15.28 -8.80 13.76
CA GLN A 129 15.44 -10.20 14.15
C GLN A 129 14.27 -10.75 15.00
N GLU A 130 13.43 -9.88 15.55
CA GLU A 130 12.25 -10.25 16.33
C GLU A 130 11.00 -10.36 15.45
N GLY A 131 11.09 -9.96 14.18
CA GLY A 131 10.03 -10.02 13.18
C GLY A 131 9.14 -8.77 13.14
N TYR A 132 9.52 -7.68 13.81
CA TYR A 132 8.84 -6.40 13.69
C TYR A 132 9.37 -5.60 12.50
N SER A 133 8.52 -4.72 11.97
CA SER A 133 8.86 -3.90 10.80
C SER A 133 8.85 -2.40 11.11
N SER A 134 9.86 -1.69 10.64
CA SER A 134 9.88 -0.22 10.59
C SER A 134 9.66 0.28 9.16
N ALA A 135 8.82 1.29 9.01
CA ALA A 135 8.63 2.00 7.75
C ALA A 135 9.77 3.02 7.51
N PRO A 136 9.96 3.50 6.26
CA PRO A 136 10.84 4.62 5.99
C PRO A 136 10.44 5.83 6.83
N LEU A 137 11.42 6.48 7.46
CA LEU A 137 11.20 7.56 8.41
C LEU A 137 10.46 8.73 7.72
N PRO A 138 9.30 9.18 8.24
CA PRO A 138 8.63 10.38 7.75
C PRO A 138 9.53 11.62 7.91
N GLY A 139 9.60 12.47 6.89
CA GLY A 139 10.41 13.69 6.90
C GLY A 139 11.91 13.49 6.59
N ALA A 140 12.41 12.25 6.57
CA ALA A 140 13.73 11.96 6.03
C ALA A 140 13.76 12.08 4.50
N ILE A 141 14.97 12.24 3.94
CA ILE A 141 15.21 12.31 2.48
C ILE A 141 15.15 10.89 1.88
N ASN A 142 13.99 10.26 2.00
CA ASN A 142 13.66 9.01 1.30
C ASN A 142 13.04 9.34 -0.05
N PRO A 143 13.56 8.82 -1.17
CA PRO A 143 12.97 9.08 -2.47
C PRO A 143 11.62 8.36 -2.61
N ASP A 144 10.68 9.01 -3.29
CA ASP A 144 9.43 8.36 -3.71
C ASP A 144 9.66 7.42 -4.90
N ASP A 145 10.66 7.74 -5.71
CA ASP A 145 11.07 7.02 -6.91
C ASP A 145 12.59 6.97 -7.09
N VAL A 146 13.07 5.89 -7.69
CA VAL A 146 14.49 5.68 -8.01
C VAL A 146 14.63 5.38 -9.49
N THR A 147 15.35 6.25 -10.20
CA THR A 147 15.72 6.02 -11.60
C THR A 147 17.06 5.28 -11.69
N ILE A 148 17.09 4.20 -12.47
CA ILE A 148 18.26 3.39 -12.75
C ILE A 148 18.55 3.53 -14.25
N PRO A 149 19.67 4.14 -14.66
CA PRO A 149 19.98 4.28 -16.08
C PRO A 149 20.12 2.92 -16.77
N ALA A 150 20.03 2.90 -18.10
CA ALA A 150 20.18 1.68 -18.90
C ALA A 150 21.53 0.98 -18.62
N ASN A 151 21.51 -0.35 -18.57
CA ASN A 151 22.69 -1.20 -18.44
C ASN A 151 23.67 -0.85 -17.30
N THR A 152 23.18 -0.22 -16.21
CA THR A 152 24.01 0.15 -15.07
C THR A 152 23.27 -0.02 -13.74
N GLY A 153 23.95 0.25 -12.63
CA GLY A 153 23.35 0.22 -11.31
C GLY A 153 23.51 1.52 -10.54
N VAL A 154 22.59 1.75 -9.60
CA VAL A 154 22.61 2.86 -8.66
C VAL A 154 22.63 2.32 -7.23
N ARG A 155 23.18 3.11 -6.32
CA ARG A 155 23.09 2.87 -4.88
C ARG A 155 22.17 3.91 -4.28
N GLN A 156 21.16 3.47 -3.57
CA GLN A 156 20.20 4.36 -2.91
C GLN A 156 20.21 4.09 -1.42
N LYS A 157 20.27 5.17 -0.65
CA LYS A 157 20.09 5.12 0.80
C LYS A 157 18.62 5.31 1.14
N PHE A 158 18.14 4.53 2.10
CA PHE A 158 16.85 4.70 2.74
C PHE A 158 17.06 4.81 4.25
N VAL A 159 16.34 5.74 4.86
CA VAL A 159 16.35 5.99 6.30
C VAL A 159 15.05 5.44 6.87
N PHE A 160 15.15 4.58 7.87
CA PHE A 160 14.03 4.01 8.58
C PHE A 160 14.04 4.50 10.01
N ASP A 161 12.86 4.51 10.62
CA ASP A 161 12.77 4.61 12.08
C ASP A 161 13.56 3.45 12.70
N GLY A 162 14.43 3.77 13.65
CA GLY A 162 15.43 2.85 14.17
C GLY A 162 14.76 1.65 14.85
N PRO A 163 15.01 0.40 14.42
CA PRO A 163 14.53 -0.75 15.17
C PRO A 163 15.27 -0.85 16.51
N THR A 164 14.57 -1.28 17.55
CA THR A 164 15.17 -1.54 18.87
C THR A 164 16.10 -2.76 18.86
N ALA A 165 15.94 -3.64 17.86
CA ALA A 165 16.74 -4.83 17.63
C ALA A 165 17.56 -4.73 16.33
N ALA A 166 18.52 -5.65 16.15
CA ALA A 166 19.31 -5.70 14.93
C ALA A 166 18.43 -6.02 13.70
N VAL A 167 18.73 -5.36 12.58
CA VAL A 167 18.03 -5.58 11.32
C VAL A 167 18.40 -6.94 10.74
N GLN A 168 17.37 -7.72 10.41
CA GLN A 168 17.51 -8.98 9.70
C GLN A 168 17.50 -8.76 8.18
N SER A 169 16.57 -7.95 7.68
CA SER A 169 16.41 -7.72 6.24
C SER A 169 15.75 -6.38 5.91
N ILE A 170 15.88 -5.98 4.65
CA ILE A 170 15.02 -4.95 4.06
C ILE A 170 14.05 -5.64 3.11
N ARG A 171 12.75 -5.44 3.33
CA ARG A 171 11.66 -5.95 2.49
C ARG A 171 11.28 -4.89 1.46
N LEU A 172 11.34 -5.24 0.17
CA LEU A 172 10.84 -4.42 -0.94
C LEU A 172 9.73 -5.19 -1.65
N TRP A 173 8.53 -4.63 -1.66
CA TRP A 173 7.31 -5.20 -2.25
C TRP A 173 7.10 -6.68 -1.89
N GLY A 174 7.29 -7.03 -0.62
CA GLY A 174 7.10 -8.39 -0.13
C GLY A 174 8.29 -9.34 -0.30
N ARG A 175 9.39 -8.94 -0.96
CA ARG A 175 10.62 -9.73 -1.06
C ARG A 175 11.68 -9.21 -0.08
N ASP A 176 12.28 -10.13 0.67
CA ASP A 176 13.32 -9.81 1.67
C ASP A 176 14.72 -9.87 1.07
N PHE A 177 15.53 -8.87 1.42
CA PHE A 177 16.93 -8.76 1.05
C PHE A 177 17.78 -8.70 2.31
N THR A 178 18.65 -9.68 2.49
CA THR A 178 19.63 -9.74 3.58
C THR A 178 20.98 -9.22 3.11
N VAL A 179 21.81 -8.76 4.06
CA VAL A 179 23.21 -8.42 3.75
C VAL A 179 23.90 -9.71 3.32
N LYS A 180 24.54 -9.70 2.14
CA LYS A 180 25.37 -10.84 1.75
C LYS A 180 26.56 -10.95 2.71
N PRO A 181 26.83 -12.13 3.29
CA PRO A 181 28.04 -12.36 4.07
C PRO A 181 29.32 -12.17 3.23
#